data_AF-A0A2E8KT30-F1
#
_entry.id   AF-A0A2E8KT30-F1
#
_cell.length_a   1.000
_cell.length_b   1.000
_cell.length_c   1.000
_cell.angle_alpha   90.00
_cell.angle_beta   90.00
_cell.angle_gamma   90.00
#
_symmetry.space_group_name_H-M   'P 1'
#
loop_
_entity.id
_entity.type
_entity.pdbx_description
1 polymer ?
#
loop_
_entity_poly.entity_id
_entity_poly.type
_entity_poly.pdbx_seq_one_letter_code
_entity_poly.pdbx_strand_id
1 'polypeptide(L)'
;MKPSVNTSLIVLAQELNERVSVLVEDEYEKSRLGAWAGMLFIASMKIDDLADGLFNENKEILSFLTKYKSQLTADLAQRIDDIESSGPTDIKISSLDEFNQKLKSLLIQAHSELEEKNQSSALKDIWIVLRVIHQNRKVNHLLQAIN
;
A
#
# COMPACT_ATOMS: atom_id res chain seq x y z
N MET A 1 -16.45 -11.84 18.89
CA MET A 1 -15.30 -11.26 18.16
C MET A 1 -15.75 -9.98 17.50
N LYS A 2 -14.93 -8.92 17.50
CA LYS A 2 -15.21 -7.74 16.66
C LYS A 2 -15.04 -8.16 15.18
N PRO A 3 -15.99 -7.86 14.29
CA PRO A 3 -15.85 -8.15 12.87
C PRO A 3 -14.63 -7.43 12.29
N SER A 4 -14.01 -8.00 11.25
CA SER A 4 -12.95 -7.31 10.51
C SER A 4 -13.53 -6.08 9.79
N VAL A 5 -12.68 -5.12 9.46
CA VAL A 5 -13.09 -3.89 8.75
C VAL A 5 -13.83 -4.24 7.45
N ASN A 6 -13.35 -5.25 6.71
CA ASN A 6 -13.95 -5.68 5.45
C ASN A 6 -15.37 -6.20 5.67
N THR A 7 -15.55 -7.07 6.67
CA THR A 7 -16.88 -7.56 7.04
C THR A 7 -17.79 -6.42 7.49
N SER A 8 -17.28 -5.46 8.28
CA SER A 8 -18.05 -4.29 8.68
C SER A 8 -18.48 -3.42 7.50
N LEU A 9 -17.62 -3.20 6.52
CA LEU A 9 -17.95 -2.43 5.32
C LEU A 9 -18.97 -3.14 4.43
N ILE A 10 -18.89 -4.47 4.28
CA ILE A 10 -19.88 -5.27 3.55
C ILE A 10 -21.25 -5.15 4.21
N VAL A 11 -21.31 -5.35 5.53
CA VAL A 11 -22.57 -5.24 6.29
C VAL A 11 -23.15 -3.84 6.17
N LEU A 12 -22.31 -2.81 6.27
CA LEU A 12 -22.77 -1.42 6.16
C LEU A 12 -23.29 -1.10 4.75
N ALA A 13 -22.65 -1.63 3.71
CA ALA A 13 -23.14 -1.50 2.33
C ALA A 13 -24.52 -2.17 2.14
N GLN A 14 -24.70 -3.38 2.69
CA GLN A 14 -25.98 -4.11 2.66
C GLN A 14 -27.07 -3.34 3.39
N GLU A 15 -26.81 -2.89 4.62
CA GLU A 15 -27.78 -2.12 5.41
C GLU A 15 -28.17 -0.80 4.71
N LEU A 16 -27.20 -0.13 4.09
CA LEU A 16 -27.44 1.13 3.37
C LEU A 16 -28.31 0.93 2.13
N ASN A 17 -28.11 -0.18 1.39
CA ASN A 17 -28.86 -0.46 0.18
C ASN A 17 -30.23 -1.10 0.43
N GLU A 18 -30.31 -2.02 1.39
CA GLU A 18 -31.51 -2.84 1.63
C GLU A 18 -32.46 -2.24 2.66
N ARG A 19 -31.95 -1.41 3.60
CA ARG A 19 -32.79 -0.82 4.66
C ARG A 19 -32.89 0.69 4.56
N VAL A 20 -31.77 1.39 4.38
CA VAL A 20 -31.77 2.87 4.39
C VAL A 20 -32.34 3.42 3.08
N SER A 21 -31.86 2.93 1.93
CA SER A 21 -32.28 3.39 0.60
C SER A 21 -33.79 3.22 0.33
N VAL A 22 -34.42 2.21 0.94
CA VAL A 22 -35.87 1.97 0.81
C VAL A 22 -36.71 3.02 1.54
N LEU A 23 -36.15 3.68 2.56
CA LEU A 23 -36.82 4.72 3.34
C LEU A 23 -36.68 6.12 2.72
N VAL A 24 -35.92 6.25 1.62
CA VAL A 24 -35.70 7.52 0.93
C VAL A 24 -36.62 7.61 -0.28
N GLU A 25 -37.49 8.61 -0.29
CA GLU A 25 -38.46 8.85 -1.38
C GLU A 25 -37.81 9.55 -2.58
N ASP A 26 -36.81 10.39 -2.34
CA ASP A 26 -36.10 11.12 -3.40
C ASP A 26 -35.22 10.16 -4.22
N GLU A 27 -35.52 10.02 -5.51
CA GLU A 27 -34.82 9.09 -6.41
C GLU A 27 -33.33 9.43 -6.57
N TYR A 28 -32.97 10.72 -6.52
CA TYR A 28 -31.57 11.14 -6.65
C TYR A 28 -30.76 10.73 -5.42
N GLU A 29 -31.28 10.98 -4.22
CA GLU A 29 -30.68 10.57 -2.96
C GLU A 29 -30.60 9.03 -2.86
N LYS A 30 -31.64 8.33 -3.33
CA LYS A 30 -31.65 6.87 -3.42
C LYS A 30 -30.53 6.33 -4.32
N SER A 31 -30.35 6.95 -5.49
CA SER A 31 -29.26 6.62 -6.41
C SER A 31 -27.88 6.89 -5.78
N ARG A 32 -27.72 8.03 -5.10
CA ARG A 32 -26.47 8.40 -4.42
C ARG A 32 -26.13 7.43 -3.29
N LEU A 33 -27.11 6.99 -2.51
CA LEU A 33 -26.94 5.95 -1.49
C LEU A 33 -26.52 4.61 -2.12
N GLY A 34 -27.14 4.21 -3.24
CA GLY A 34 -26.71 3.03 -3.99
C GLY A 34 -25.24 3.11 -4.43
N ALA A 35 -24.81 4.26 -4.93
CA ALA A 35 -23.40 4.49 -5.28
C ALA A 35 -22.46 4.41 -4.06
N TRP A 36 -22.87 4.95 -2.91
CA TRP A 36 -22.10 4.85 -1.67
C TRP A 36 -21.97 3.41 -1.17
N ALA A 37 -23.06 2.63 -1.23
CA ALA A 37 -23.03 1.20 -0.93
C ALA A 37 -22.05 0.45 -1.86
N GLY A 38 -22.09 0.76 -3.16
CA GLY A 38 -21.12 0.23 -4.13
C GLY A 38 -19.68 0.56 -3.78
N MET A 39 -19.38 1.81 -3.40
CA MET A 39 -18.04 2.22 -2.98
C MET A 39 -17.57 1.51 -1.71
N LEU A 40 -18.45 1.33 -0.72
CA LEU A 40 -18.13 0.60 0.51
C LEU A 40 -17.81 -0.87 0.23
N PHE A 41 -18.55 -1.50 -0.69
CA PHE A 41 -18.27 -2.86 -1.13
C PHE A 41 -16.91 -2.96 -1.83
N ILE A 42 -16.61 -2.06 -2.78
CA ILE A 42 -15.29 -2.01 -3.45
C ILE A 42 -14.17 -1.78 -2.44
N ALA A 43 -14.36 -0.87 -1.48
CA ALA A 43 -13.37 -0.61 -0.42
C ALA A 43 -13.11 -1.87 0.43
N SER A 44 -14.16 -2.62 0.75
CA SER A 44 -14.03 -3.86 1.53
C SER A 44 -13.16 -4.92 0.84
N MET A 45 -13.23 -5.03 -0.49
CA MET A 45 -12.44 -5.98 -1.27
C MET A 45 -10.97 -5.57 -1.35
N LYS A 46 -10.70 -4.26 -1.36
CA LYS A 46 -9.35 -3.72 -1.59
C LYS A 46 -8.48 -3.59 -0.35
N ILE A 47 -9.04 -3.69 0.85
CA ILE A 47 -8.27 -3.55 2.09
C ILE A 47 -7.21 -4.66 2.19
N ASP A 48 -7.58 -5.90 1.87
CA ASP A 48 -6.62 -7.01 1.92
C ASP A 48 -5.58 -6.87 0.80
N ASP A 49 -6.01 -6.52 -0.42
CA ASP A 49 -5.10 -6.23 -1.55
C ASP A 49 -4.09 -5.11 -1.24
N LEU A 50 -4.52 -4.07 -0.51
CA LEU A 50 -3.65 -2.97 -0.08
C LEU A 50 -2.62 -3.43 0.96
N ALA A 51 -3.04 -4.23 1.93
CA ALA A 51 -2.14 -4.78 2.93
C ALA A 51 -1.09 -5.71 2.28
N ASP A 52 -1.54 -6.63 1.41
CA ASP A 52 -0.66 -7.53 0.66
C ASP A 52 0.27 -6.76 -0.29
N GLY A 53 -0.24 -5.74 -0.96
CA GLY A 53 0.54 -4.85 -1.82
C GLY A 53 1.66 -4.16 -1.06
N LEU A 54 1.34 -3.52 0.08
CA LEU A 54 2.34 -2.87 0.93
C LEU A 54 3.34 -3.87 1.50
N PHE A 55 2.90 -5.04 1.93
CA PHE A 55 3.78 -6.09 2.44
C PHE A 55 4.79 -6.53 1.37
N ASN A 56 4.32 -6.82 0.16
CA ASN A 56 5.18 -7.22 -0.96
C ASN A 56 6.12 -6.09 -1.38
N GLU A 57 5.64 -4.84 -1.41
CA GLU A 57 6.48 -3.68 -1.72
C GLU A 57 7.63 -3.52 -0.70
N ASN A 58 7.31 -3.61 0.59
CA ASN A 58 8.28 -3.52 1.67
C ASN A 58 9.35 -4.61 1.54
N LYS A 59 8.93 -5.84 1.25
CA LYS A 59 9.83 -6.97 1.04
C LYS A 59 10.78 -6.74 -0.14
N GLU A 60 10.29 -6.25 -1.26
CA GLU A 60 11.11 -5.97 -2.46
C GLU A 60 12.11 -4.83 -2.22
N ILE A 61 11.68 -3.74 -1.58
CA ILE A 61 12.58 -2.63 -1.23
C ILE A 61 13.68 -3.11 -0.27
N LEU A 62 13.31 -3.88 0.75
CA LEU A 62 14.25 -4.36 1.76
C LEU A 62 15.25 -5.35 1.14
N SER A 63 14.79 -6.27 0.28
CA SER A 63 15.66 -7.18 -0.47
C SER A 63 16.69 -6.43 -1.31
N PHE A 64 16.29 -5.36 -2.00
CA PHE A 64 17.20 -4.51 -2.75
C PHE A 64 18.24 -3.82 -1.84
N LEU A 65 17.78 -3.21 -0.74
CA LEU A 65 18.66 -2.52 0.21
C LEU A 65 19.69 -3.46 0.83
N THR A 66 19.27 -4.64 1.31
CA THR A 66 20.16 -5.65 1.91
C THR A 66 21.16 -6.20 0.88
N LYS A 67 20.74 -6.40 -0.38
CA LYS A 67 21.63 -6.87 -1.46
C LYS A 67 22.79 -5.93 -1.75
N TYR A 68 22.53 -4.62 -1.75
CA TYR A 68 23.52 -3.60 -2.10
C TYR A 68 24.17 -2.91 -0.89
N LYS A 69 23.77 -3.29 0.33
CA LYS A 69 24.22 -2.70 1.59
C LYS A 69 25.73 -2.57 1.72
N SER A 70 26.50 -3.57 1.31
CA SER A 70 27.98 -3.56 1.39
C SER A 70 28.65 -2.52 0.49
N GLN A 71 27.90 -1.97 -0.47
CA GLN A 71 28.36 -0.95 -1.41
C GLN A 71 27.96 0.47 -0.98
N LEU A 72 27.25 0.61 0.14
CA LEU A 72 26.77 1.90 0.67
C LEU A 72 27.71 2.42 1.76
N THR A 73 27.54 3.68 2.16
CA THR A 73 28.25 4.24 3.32
C THR A 73 27.90 3.48 4.60
N ALA A 74 28.82 3.48 5.56
CA ALA A 74 28.61 2.81 6.85
C ALA A 74 27.38 3.35 7.61
N ASP A 75 27.13 4.67 7.51
CA ASP A 75 25.92 5.31 8.09
C ASP A 75 24.64 4.72 7.49
N LEU A 76 24.56 4.69 6.16
CA LEU A 76 23.37 4.24 5.46
C LEU A 76 23.15 2.74 5.63
N ALA A 77 24.23 1.95 5.65
CA ALA A 77 24.19 0.53 5.97
C ALA A 77 23.66 0.27 7.39
N GLN A 78 24.08 1.05 8.39
CA GLN A 78 23.57 0.93 9.76
C GLN A 78 22.08 1.29 9.84
N ARG A 79 21.65 2.34 9.15
CA ARG A 79 20.23 2.74 9.12
C ARG A 79 19.33 1.71 8.46
N ILE A 80 19.84 0.97 7.47
CA ILE A 80 19.15 -0.20 6.90
C ILE A 80 18.98 -1.29 7.96
N ASP A 81 20.02 -1.60 8.73
CA ASP A 81 19.95 -2.62 9.80
C ASP A 81 18.97 -2.24 10.90
N ASP A 82 18.97 -0.98 11.32
CA ASP A 82 18.08 -0.47 12.36
C ASP A 82 16.61 -0.61 11.91
N ILE A 83 16.32 -0.27 10.66
CA ILE A 83 14.98 -0.40 10.09
C ILE A 83 14.59 -1.88 9.90
N GLU A 84 15.47 -2.72 9.38
CA GLU A 84 15.23 -4.17 9.23
C GLU A 84 14.94 -4.83 10.57
N SER A 85 15.69 -4.47 11.61
CA SER A 85 15.51 -4.98 12.97
C SER A 85 14.23 -4.48 13.63
N SER A 86 13.81 -3.25 13.33
CA SER A 86 12.57 -2.68 13.87
C SER A 86 11.32 -3.35 13.29
N GLY A 87 11.36 -3.73 12.00
CA GLY A 87 10.24 -4.30 11.27
C GLY A 87 8.95 -3.46 11.31
N PRO A 88 7.88 -3.91 10.65
CA PRO A 88 6.55 -3.37 10.88
C PRO A 88 6.04 -3.81 12.26
N THR A 89 5.45 -2.87 13.03
CA THR A 89 4.94 -3.13 14.39
C THR A 89 3.78 -4.13 14.40
N ASP A 90 3.00 -4.19 13.33
CA ASP A 90 1.95 -5.18 13.07
C ASP A 90 1.65 -5.27 11.56
N ILE A 91 0.70 -6.13 11.17
CA ILE A 91 0.29 -6.36 9.77
C ILE A 91 -0.79 -5.34 9.33
N LYS A 92 -1.09 -4.31 10.12
CA LYS A 92 -2.09 -3.31 9.71
C LYS A 92 -1.53 -2.45 8.61
N ILE A 93 -2.40 -2.02 7.69
CA ILE A 93 -2.08 -1.11 6.58
C ILE A 93 -1.32 0.12 7.08
N SER A 94 -1.74 0.75 8.18
CA SER A 94 -1.09 1.94 8.73
C SER A 94 0.37 1.68 9.14
N SER A 95 0.63 0.54 9.76
CA SER A 95 1.98 0.17 10.20
C SER A 95 2.86 -0.27 9.03
N LEU A 96 2.28 -0.97 8.05
CA LEU A 96 2.95 -1.31 6.81
C LEU A 96 3.30 -0.08 5.96
N ASP A 97 2.42 0.92 5.92
CA ASP A 97 2.67 2.19 5.20
C ASP A 97 3.72 3.03 5.91
N GLU A 98 3.67 3.17 7.24
CA GLU A 98 4.71 3.88 7.98
C GLU A 98 6.11 3.26 7.75
N PHE A 99 6.19 1.93 7.78
CA PHE A 99 7.40 1.20 7.47
C PHE A 99 7.83 1.41 6.01
N ASN A 100 6.88 1.40 5.08
CA ASN A 100 7.13 1.64 3.65
C ASN A 100 7.72 3.03 3.39
N GLN A 101 7.21 4.09 4.04
CA GLN A 101 7.75 5.44 3.89
C GLN A 101 9.21 5.53 4.35
N LYS A 102 9.55 4.87 5.46
CA LYS A 102 10.93 4.78 5.96
C LYS A 102 11.84 4.07 4.95
N LEU A 103 11.39 2.94 4.41
CA LEU A 103 12.13 2.18 3.38
C LEU A 103 12.32 2.99 2.09
N LYS A 104 11.29 3.71 1.62
CA LYS A 104 11.40 4.57 0.43
C LYS A 104 12.42 5.69 0.61
N SER A 105 12.47 6.30 1.80
CA SER A 105 13.47 7.32 2.11
C SER A 105 14.89 6.76 2.04
N LEU A 106 15.11 5.56 2.59
CA LEU A 106 16.40 4.86 2.46
C LEU A 106 16.70 4.46 1.02
N LEU A 107 15.71 4.00 0.27
CA LEU A 107 15.86 3.60 -1.14
C LEU A 107 16.36 4.77 -2.00
N ILE A 108 15.82 5.96 -1.81
CA ILE A 108 16.25 7.16 -2.54
C ILE A 108 17.72 7.48 -2.21
N GLN A 109 18.09 7.48 -0.93
CA GLN A 109 19.47 7.77 -0.52
C GLN A 109 20.46 6.70 -1.03
N ALA A 110 20.08 5.42 -0.92
CA ALA A 110 20.87 4.30 -1.44
C ALA A 110 21.03 4.40 -2.97
N HIS A 111 19.97 4.77 -3.67
CA HIS A 111 20.02 4.97 -5.12
C HIS A 111 21.00 6.07 -5.51
N SER A 112 20.97 7.23 -4.84
CA SER A 112 21.92 8.32 -5.10
C SER A 112 23.37 7.87 -4.93
N GLU A 113 23.70 7.15 -3.85
CA GLU A 113 25.07 6.65 -3.66
C GLU A 113 25.49 5.62 -4.71
N LEU A 114 24.58 4.73 -5.11
CA LEU A 114 24.85 3.69 -6.10
C LEU A 114 25.00 4.29 -7.51
N GLU A 115 24.30 5.38 -7.79
CA GLU A 115 24.45 6.16 -9.02
C GLU A 115 25.82 6.86 -9.06
N GLU A 116 26.23 7.54 -7.98
CA GLU A 116 27.56 8.15 -7.86
C GLU A 116 28.69 7.12 -8.04
N LYS A 117 28.49 5.91 -7.51
CA LYS A 117 29.43 4.77 -7.64
C LYS A 117 29.32 4.04 -8.99
N ASN A 118 28.44 4.46 -9.90
CA ASN A 118 28.17 3.84 -11.21
C ASN A 118 27.92 2.32 -11.12
N GLN A 119 27.19 1.87 -10.09
CA GLN A 119 26.89 0.46 -9.89
C GLN A 119 25.83 -0.04 -10.87
N SER A 120 26.27 -0.49 -12.05
CA SER A 120 25.38 -0.89 -13.15
C SER A 120 24.35 -1.96 -12.77
N SER A 121 24.71 -2.90 -11.89
CA SER A 121 23.78 -3.94 -11.44
C SER A 121 22.66 -3.35 -10.56
N ALA A 122 23.00 -2.49 -9.61
CA ALA A 122 22.04 -1.79 -8.78
C ALA A 122 21.10 -0.90 -9.58
N LEU A 123 21.64 -0.17 -10.56
CA LEU A 123 20.86 0.69 -11.46
C LEU A 123 19.91 -0.09 -12.37
N LYS A 124 20.15 -1.39 -12.61
CA LYS A 124 19.20 -2.26 -13.31
C LYS A 124 18.14 -2.80 -12.36
N ASP A 125 18.56 -3.29 -11.20
CA ASP A 125 17.68 -3.93 -10.23
C ASP A 125 16.70 -2.94 -9.60
N ILE A 126 17.06 -1.66 -9.47
CA ILE A 126 16.16 -0.62 -8.98
C ILE A 126 14.91 -0.48 -9.87
N TRP A 127 15.00 -0.75 -11.18
CA TRP A 127 13.83 -0.71 -12.07
C TRP A 127 12.80 -1.78 -11.73
N ILE A 128 13.23 -2.92 -11.18
CA ILE A 128 12.33 -3.98 -10.72
C ILE A 128 11.54 -3.46 -9.51
N VAL A 129 12.24 -2.87 -8.53
CA VAL A 129 11.62 -2.27 -7.34
C VAL A 129 10.65 -1.15 -7.72
N LEU A 130 11.07 -0.22 -8.59
CA LEU A 130 10.23 0.88 -9.05
C LEU A 130 8.98 0.39 -9.80
N ARG A 131 9.09 -0.71 -10.56
CA ARG A 131 7.94 -1.34 -11.23
C ARG A 131 6.93 -1.87 -10.21
N VAL A 132 7.38 -2.54 -9.16
CA VAL A 132 6.50 -3.04 -8.08
C VAL A 132 5.79 -1.88 -7.39
N ILE A 133 6.53 -0.84 -7.00
CA ILE A 133 5.95 0.39 -6.39
C ILE A 133 4.89 1.00 -7.31
N HIS A 134 5.16 1.04 -8.62
CA HIS A 134 4.20 1.60 -9.58
C HIS A 134 2.95 0.72 -9.75
N GLN A 135 3.09 -0.60 -9.77
CA GLN A 135 1.97 -1.54 -9.89
C GLN A 135 1.04 -1.46 -8.67
N ASN A 136 1.60 -1.39 -7.47
CA ASN A 136 0.81 -1.28 -6.24
C ASN A 136 0.05 0.05 -6.14
N ARG A 137 0.56 1.13 -6.73
CA ARG A 137 -0.17 2.41 -6.83
C ARG A 137 -1.38 2.35 -7.78
N LYS A 138 -1.37 1.49 -8.81
CA LYS A 138 -2.49 1.34 -9.75
C LYS A 138 -3.74 0.72 -9.11
N VAL A 139 -3.62 0.08 -7.95
CA VAL A 139 -4.76 -0.47 -7.17
C VAL A 139 -5.74 0.64 -6.74
N ASN A 140 -5.39 1.91 -6.92
CA ASN A 140 -6.28 3.07 -6.86
C ASN A 140 -7.32 3.13 -8.03
N HIS A 141 -7.95 2.00 -8.39
CA HIS A 141 -9.03 1.93 -9.40
C HIS A 141 -10.36 2.58 -8.98
N LEU A 142 -10.44 3.31 -7.86
CA LEU A 142 -11.66 4.08 -7.55
C LEU A 142 -11.99 5.09 -8.66
N LEU A 143 -10.98 5.57 -9.38
CA LEU A 143 -11.16 6.42 -10.57
C LEU A 143 -11.61 5.67 -11.83
N GLN A 144 -11.33 4.37 -11.95
CA GLN A 144 -11.77 3.57 -13.11
C GLN A 144 -13.18 2.98 -12.93
N ALA A 145 -13.68 2.88 -11.70
CA ALA A 145 -15.04 2.42 -11.41
C ALA A 145 -16.11 3.53 -11.54
N ILE A 146 -15.70 4.79 -11.78
CA ILE A 146 -16.57 5.97 -11.85
C ILE A 146 -16.70 6.50 -13.30
N ASN A 147 -16.00 5.89 -14.28
CA ASN A 147 -16.11 6.25 -15.70
C ASN A 147 -16.82 5.16 -16.51
#